data_AF-A0A9P6MCA7-F1
#
_entry.id   AF-A0A9P6MCA7-F1
#
_cell.length_a   1.000
_cell.length_b   1.000
_cell.length_c   1.000
_cell.angle_alpha   90.00
_cell.angle_beta   90.00
_cell.angle_gamma   90.00
#
_symmetry.space_group_name_H-M   'P 1'
#
loop_
_entity.id
_entity.type
_entity.pdbx_description
1 polymer ?
#
loop_
_entity_poly.entity_id
_entity_poly.type
_entity_poly.pdbx_seq_one_letter_code
_entity_poly.pdbx_strand_id
1 'polypeptide(L)'
;MTHHHIITDGWSLGVQFRDLNELYAAFSTGQSDPLTPLAIQYPDYAAWQRQWLTEDRLKDQATYWRETLVGAPASIELPTDRSRPPRQSFTGANVPIHLDAQLTSALKNHSQKHGVTMFMTVLAAWSAVLSRL
;
A
#
# COMPACT_ATOMS: atom_id res chain seq x y z
N MET A 1 -18.76 6.50 -4.99
CA MET A 1 -18.68 5.04 -5.14
C MET A 1 -18.11 4.48 -3.85
N THR A 2 -18.57 3.30 -3.42
CA THR A 2 -18.04 2.60 -2.24
C THR A 2 -17.60 1.22 -2.69
N HIS A 3 -16.39 0.82 -2.31
CA HIS A 3 -15.79 -0.45 -2.73
C HIS A 3 -15.39 -1.27 -1.52
N HIS A 4 -15.43 -2.58 -1.67
CA HIS A 4 -14.79 -3.49 -0.72
C HIS A 4 -13.31 -3.64 -1.11
N HIS A 5 -12.40 -3.53 -0.14
CA HIS A 5 -10.95 -3.63 -0.41
C HIS A 5 -10.50 -4.98 -1.00
N ILE A 6 -11.32 -6.02 -0.89
CA ILE A 6 -11.04 -7.33 -1.52
C ILE A 6 -10.97 -7.26 -3.06
N ILE A 7 -11.59 -6.25 -3.69
CA ILE A 7 -11.61 -6.08 -5.14
C ILE A 7 -10.87 -4.83 -5.62
N THR A 8 -10.37 -3.98 -4.71
CA THR A 8 -9.74 -2.70 -5.06
C THR A 8 -8.62 -2.31 -4.11
N ASP A 9 -7.52 -1.87 -4.70
CA ASP A 9 -6.41 -1.20 -4.02
C ASP A 9 -6.25 0.26 -4.50
N GLY A 10 -5.25 0.97 -3.97
CA GLY A 10 -5.00 2.37 -4.33
C GLY A 10 -4.68 2.58 -5.81
N TRP A 11 -4.05 1.59 -6.47
CA TRP A 11 -3.76 1.67 -7.90
C TRP A 11 -5.02 1.46 -8.74
N SER A 12 -5.82 0.47 -8.37
CA SER A 12 -7.06 0.08 -9.03
C SER A 12 -8.07 1.23 -9.07
N LEU A 13 -8.13 2.05 -8.02
CA LEU A 13 -8.97 3.26 -8.01
C LEU A 13 -8.55 4.25 -9.11
N GLY A 14 -7.24 4.47 -9.31
CA GLY A 14 -6.74 5.35 -10.38
C GLY A 14 -7.11 4.86 -11.78
N VAL A 15 -6.97 3.56 -12.02
CA VAL A 15 -7.39 2.90 -13.28
C VAL A 15 -8.89 3.06 -13.48
N GLN A 16 -9.70 2.73 -12.47
CA GLN A 16 -11.15 2.80 -12.56
C GLN A 16 -11.66 4.23 -12.85
N PHE A 17 -11.10 5.25 -12.20
CA PHE A 17 -11.51 6.64 -12.45
C PHE A 17 -11.15 7.10 -13.86
N ARG A 18 -9.98 6.71 -14.37
CA ARG A 18 -9.59 6.99 -15.76
C ARG A 18 -10.58 6.33 -16.73
N ASP A 19 -10.79 5.02 -16.59
CA ASP A 19 -11.63 4.25 -17.50
C ASP A 19 -13.10 4.74 -17.47
N LEU A 20 -13.60 5.09 -16.27
CA LEU A 20 -14.93 5.71 -16.12
C LEU A 20 -15.03 7.05 -16.85
N ASN A 21 -14.01 7.90 -16.76
CA ASN A 21 -14.00 9.19 -17.46
C ASN A 21 -13.99 9.02 -18.98
N GLU A 22 -13.20 8.08 -19.50
CA GLU A 22 -13.14 7.78 -20.93
C GLU A 22 -14.46 7.24 -21.48
N LEU A 23 -15.07 6.27 -20.78
CA LEU A 23 -16.38 5.73 -21.13
C LEU A 23 -17.46 6.80 -21.07
N TYR A 24 -17.46 7.63 -20.02
CA TYR A 24 -18.44 8.71 -19.88
C TYR A 24 -18.33 9.71 -21.04
N ALA A 25 -17.12 10.13 -21.40
CA ALA A 25 -16.90 11.05 -22.51
C ALA A 25 -17.41 10.47 -23.85
N ALA A 26 -17.06 9.22 -24.16
CA ALA A 26 -17.50 8.55 -25.39
C ALA A 26 -19.03 8.40 -25.45
N PHE A 27 -19.64 7.83 -24.40
CA PHE A 27 -21.07 7.58 -24.38
C PHE A 27 -21.91 8.86 -24.33
N SER A 28 -21.42 9.93 -23.68
CA SER A 28 -22.11 11.22 -23.65
C SER A 28 -22.22 11.89 -25.03
N THR A 29 -21.35 11.51 -25.97
CA THR A 29 -21.34 12.01 -27.35
C THR A 29 -21.85 11.00 -28.38
N GLY A 30 -22.40 9.86 -27.92
CA GLY A 30 -22.93 8.80 -28.78
C GLY A 30 -21.86 7.95 -29.48
N GLN A 31 -20.61 8.03 -29.04
CA GLN A 31 -19.53 7.15 -29.52
C GLN A 31 -19.58 5.78 -28.84
N SER A 32 -18.93 4.78 -29.44
CA SER A 32 -18.80 3.43 -28.87
C SER A 32 -17.74 3.36 -27.77
N ASP A 33 -17.63 2.20 -27.11
CA ASP A 33 -16.61 1.94 -26.09
C ASP A 33 -15.19 2.15 -26.67
N PRO A 34 -14.40 3.10 -26.14
CA PRO A 34 -13.05 3.37 -26.62
C PRO A 34 -11.98 2.50 -25.95
N LEU A 35 -12.33 1.73 -24.90
CA LEU A 35 -11.37 0.98 -24.10
C LEU A 35 -10.92 -0.28 -24.82
N THR A 36 -9.62 -0.56 -24.75
CA THR A 36 -9.08 -1.81 -25.25
C THR A 36 -9.38 -2.94 -24.26
N PRO A 37 -9.91 -4.10 -24.70
CA PRO A 37 -10.13 -5.23 -23.82
C PRO A 37 -8.84 -5.67 -23.12
N LEU A 38 -8.92 -5.92 -21.81
CA LEU A 38 -7.77 -6.38 -21.03
C LEU A 38 -7.42 -7.82 -21.43
N ALA A 39 -6.15 -8.04 -21.79
CA ALA A 39 -5.63 -9.35 -22.15
C ALA A 39 -5.49 -10.30 -20.93
N ILE A 40 -5.47 -9.75 -19.72
CA ILE A 40 -5.34 -10.49 -18.45
C ILE A 40 -6.42 -9.96 -17.50
N GLN A 41 -7.21 -10.88 -16.94
CA GLN A 41 -8.18 -10.60 -15.90
C GLN A 41 -7.64 -11.03 -14.53
N TYR A 42 -8.25 -10.54 -13.45
CA TYR A 42 -7.80 -10.90 -12.10
C TYR A 42 -7.79 -12.42 -11.80
N PRO A 43 -8.74 -13.24 -12.31
CA PRO A 43 -8.66 -14.70 -12.18
C PRO A 43 -7.40 -15.29 -12.82
N ASP A 44 -6.94 -14.73 -13.94
CA ASP A 44 -5.71 -15.17 -14.60
C ASP A 44 -4.50 -14.86 -13.72
N TYR A 45 -4.47 -13.66 -13.12
CA TYR A 45 -3.44 -13.29 -12.14
C TYR A 45 -3.45 -14.22 -10.91
N ALA A 46 -4.62 -14.54 -10.36
CA ALA A 46 -4.75 -15.43 -9.22
C ALA A 46 -4.28 -16.85 -9.55
N ALA A 47 -4.64 -17.37 -10.72
CA ALA A 47 -4.16 -18.67 -11.21
C ALA A 47 -2.64 -18.67 -11.41
N TRP A 48 -2.11 -17.61 -12.03
CA TRP A 48 -0.67 -17.41 -12.22
C TRP A 48 0.08 -17.37 -10.88
N GLN A 49 -0.39 -16.60 -9.90
CA GLN A 49 0.26 -16.49 -8.60
C GLN A 49 0.36 -17.84 -7.90
N ARG A 50 -0.71 -18.65 -7.96
CA ARG A 50 -0.73 -20.00 -7.40
C ARG A 50 0.27 -20.93 -8.09
N GLN A 51 0.44 -20.82 -9.41
CA GLN A 51 1.42 -21.61 -10.16
C GLN A 51 2.86 -21.12 -9.91
N TRP A 52 3.04 -19.81 -9.74
CA TRP A 52 4.34 -19.18 -9.51
C TRP A 52 4.89 -19.46 -8.11
N LEU A 53 4.02 -19.63 -7.11
CA LEU A 53 4.36 -20.04 -5.74
C LEU A 53 4.59 -21.55 -5.66
N THR A 54 5.66 -22.03 -6.29
CA THR A 54 6.11 -23.42 -6.14
C THR A 54 6.52 -23.74 -4.69
N GLU A 55 6.53 -25.03 -4.32
CA GLU A 55 6.91 -25.45 -2.96
C GLU A 55 8.30 -24.94 -2.55
N ASP A 56 9.29 -25.04 -3.44
CA ASP A 56 10.66 -24.56 -3.19
C ASP A 56 10.68 -23.05 -2.95
N ARG A 57 10.02 -22.27 -3.81
CA ARG A 57 9.98 -20.81 -3.68
C ARG A 57 9.25 -20.38 -2.41
N LEU A 58 8.15 -21.07 -2.08
CA LEU A 58 7.42 -20.82 -0.85
C LEU A 58 8.30 -21.14 0.37
N LYS A 59 9.06 -22.24 0.33
CA LYS A 59 9.99 -22.63 1.39
C LYS A 59 11.11 -21.60 1.57
N ASP A 60 11.69 -21.11 0.50
CA ASP A 60 12.76 -20.09 0.54
C ASP A 60 12.25 -18.79 1.16
N GLN A 61 11.11 -18.29 0.66
CA GLN A 61 10.49 -17.07 1.22
C GLN A 61 10.08 -17.25 2.67
N ALA A 62 9.48 -18.39 3.03
CA ALA A 62 9.08 -18.68 4.39
C ALA A 62 10.28 -18.81 5.33
N THR A 63 11.42 -19.32 4.85
CA THR A 63 12.65 -19.40 5.64
C THR A 63 13.20 -18.02 5.91
N TYR A 64 13.34 -17.19 4.87
CA TYR A 64 13.76 -15.80 5.00
C TYR A 64 12.91 -15.02 6.03
N TRP A 65 11.59 -15.09 5.92
CA TRP A 65 10.71 -14.34 6.82
C TRP A 65 10.72 -14.87 8.25
N ARG A 66 10.79 -16.19 8.44
CA ARG A 66 10.93 -16.77 9.78
C ARG A 66 12.22 -16.33 10.44
N GLU A 67 13.34 -16.34 9.72
CA GLU A 67 14.64 -15.90 10.22
C GLU A 67 14.68 -14.39 10.49
N THR A 68 14.17 -13.58 9.56
CA THR A 68 14.14 -12.11 9.67
C THR A 68 13.29 -11.62 10.84
N LEU A 69 12.21 -12.35 11.17
CA LEU A 69 11.25 -11.98 12.21
C LEU A 69 11.48 -12.74 13.53
N VAL A 70 12.58 -13.48 13.68
CA VAL A 70 12.91 -14.13 14.97
C VAL A 70 13.00 -13.06 16.06
N GLY A 71 12.24 -13.26 17.14
CA GLY A 71 12.24 -12.35 18.29
C GLY A 71 11.43 -11.07 18.09
N ALA A 72 10.75 -10.90 16.95
CA ALA A 72 9.84 -9.78 16.76
C ALA A 72 8.70 -9.84 17.81
N PRO A 73 8.37 -8.72 18.48
CA PRO A 73 7.30 -8.71 19.46
C PRO A 73 5.94 -8.90 18.77
N ALA A 74 5.00 -9.56 19.46
CA ALA A 74 3.65 -9.76 18.93
C ALA A 74 2.87 -8.45 18.73
N SER A 75 3.22 -7.40 19.49
CA SER A 75 2.70 -6.04 19.34
C SER A 75 3.74 -5.05 19.82
N ILE A 76 3.76 -3.87 19.20
CA ILE A 76 4.37 -2.68 19.80
C ILE A 76 3.42 -2.11 20.88
N GLU A 77 3.98 -1.65 21.99
CA GLU A 77 3.25 -0.85 22.97
C GLU A 77 3.33 0.62 22.56
N LEU A 78 2.18 1.28 22.46
CA LEU A 78 2.09 2.70 22.14
C LEU A 78 1.44 3.41 23.33
N PRO A 79 1.72 4.71 23.54
CA PRO A 79 1.07 5.51 24.58
C PRO A 79 -0.39 5.79 24.20
N THR A 80 -1.25 4.78 24.34
CA THR A 80 -2.67 4.85 24.01
C THR A 80 -3.48 5.46 25.15
N ASP A 81 -4.45 6.30 24.81
CA ASP A 81 -5.36 6.91 25.79
C ASP A 81 -6.30 5.90 26.48
N ARG A 82 -6.49 4.70 25.89
CA ARG A 82 -7.41 3.66 26.36
C ARG A 82 -6.85 2.27 26.09
N SER A 83 -7.11 1.33 27.01
CA SER A 83 -6.75 -0.08 26.84
C SER A 83 -7.38 -0.71 25.60
N ARG A 84 -6.66 -1.64 24.96
CA ARG A 84 -7.15 -2.36 23.77
C ARG A 84 -8.39 -3.22 24.12
N PRO A 85 -9.54 -3.04 23.46
CA PRO A 85 -10.73 -3.85 23.70
C PRO A 85 -10.62 -5.26 23.08
N PRO A 86 -11.33 -6.27 23.60
CA PRO A 86 -11.34 -7.63 23.05
C PRO A 86 -12.03 -7.72 21.68
N ARG A 87 -12.86 -6.73 21.32
CA ARG A 87 -13.51 -6.61 20.00
C ARG A 87 -13.19 -5.24 19.41
N GLN A 88 -12.65 -5.24 18.19
CA GLN A 88 -12.31 -4.03 17.45
C GLN A 88 -13.57 -3.40 16.85
N SER A 89 -13.74 -2.09 17.01
CA SER A 89 -14.88 -1.34 16.46
C SER A 89 -14.69 -0.90 15.00
N PHE A 90 -13.46 -0.96 14.50
CA PHE A 90 -13.03 -0.44 13.19
C PHE A 90 -13.27 1.07 12.97
N THR A 91 -13.74 1.79 13.98
CA THR A 91 -13.89 3.24 13.91
C THR A 91 -12.52 3.90 14.01
N GLY A 92 -12.19 4.78 13.06
CA GLY A 92 -10.93 5.50 13.01
C GLY A 92 -11.12 6.93 12.50
N ALA A 93 -10.08 7.75 12.70
CA ALA A 93 -10.00 9.12 12.18
C ALA A 93 -8.63 9.33 11.52
N ASN A 94 -8.56 10.30 10.61
CA ASN A 94 -7.32 10.67 9.92
C ASN A 94 -6.88 12.05 10.40
N VAL A 95 -5.61 12.17 10.79
CA VAL A 95 -4.97 13.46 11.09
C VAL A 95 -3.91 13.73 10.03
N PRO A 96 -4.15 14.66 9.09
CA PRO A 96 -3.21 14.91 8.01
C PRO A 96 -1.96 15.64 8.53
N ILE A 97 -0.79 15.16 8.14
CA ILE A 97 0.49 15.81 8.41
C ILE A 97 1.04 16.33 7.08
N HIS A 98 1.40 17.61 7.04
CA HIS A 98 1.95 18.26 5.86
C HIS A 98 3.41 18.63 6.13
N LEU A 99 4.30 18.16 5.27
CA LEU A 99 5.70 18.62 5.25
C LEU A 99 5.80 19.71 4.19
N ASP A 100 6.27 20.89 4.58
CA ASP A 100 6.40 22.00 3.63
C ASP A 100 7.42 21.70 2.52
N ALA A 101 7.45 22.58 1.51
CA ALA A 101 8.33 22.41 0.36
C ALA A 101 9.82 22.44 0.74
N GLN A 102 10.19 23.24 1.73
CA GLN A 102 11.58 23.38 2.17
C GLN A 102 12.06 22.08 2.83
N LEU A 103 11.29 21.56 3.79
CA LEU A 103 11.58 20.30 4.48
C LEU A 103 11.56 19.13 3.50
N THR A 104 10.58 19.08 2.59
CA THR A 104 10.51 18.04 1.56
C THR A 104 11.75 18.05 0.66
N SER A 105 12.23 19.23 0.25
CA SER A 105 13.46 19.35 -0.55
C SER A 105 14.70 18.91 0.24
N ALA A 106 14.80 19.33 1.50
CA ALA A 106 15.91 18.94 2.38
C ALA A 106 15.97 17.42 2.59
N LEU A 107 14.81 16.77 2.80
CA LEU A 107 14.72 15.32 2.92
C LEU A 107 15.11 14.60 1.63
N LYS A 108 14.66 15.09 0.46
CA LYS A 108 15.08 14.52 -0.84
C LYS A 108 16.59 14.59 -1.04
N ASN A 109 17.19 15.74 -0.75
CA ASN A 109 18.64 15.92 -0.85
C ASN A 109 19.39 15.02 0.14
N HIS A 110 18.86 14.85 1.36
CA HIS A 110 19.40 13.92 2.35
C HIS A 110 19.36 12.47 1.85
N SER A 111 18.22 12.01 1.32
CA SER A 111 18.09 10.67 0.75
C SER A 111 19.11 10.43 -0.36
N GLN A 112 19.23 11.38 -1.30
CA GLN A 112 20.20 11.30 -2.39
C GLN A 112 21.65 11.26 -1.91
N LYS A 113 22.01 12.12 -0.95
CA LYS A 113 23.36 12.17 -0.35
C LYS A 113 23.75 10.82 0.26
N HIS A 114 22.79 10.08 0.80
CA HIS A 114 23.01 8.78 1.44
C HIS A 114 22.72 7.58 0.53
N GLY A 115 22.37 7.80 -0.74
CA GLY A 115 22.07 6.73 -1.69
C GLY A 115 20.83 5.90 -1.32
N VAL A 116 19.90 6.48 -0.56
CA VAL A 116 18.65 5.83 -0.13
C VAL A 116 17.44 6.47 -0.79
N THR A 117 16.31 5.77 -0.79
CA THR A 117 15.05 6.33 -1.28
C THR A 117 14.42 7.25 -0.22
N MET A 118 13.56 8.17 -0.67
CA MET A 118 12.74 9.00 0.23
C MET A 118 11.90 8.16 1.20
N PHE A 119 11.40 7.02 0.71
CA PHE A 119 10.67 6.06 1.54
C PHE A 119 11.51 5.55 2.72
N MET A 120 12.75 5.12 2.46
CA MET A 120 13.66 4.66 3.52
C MET A 120 13.94 5.77 4.56
N THR A 121 14.16 7.00 4.10
CA THR A 121 14.39 8.14 5.00
C THR A 121 13.20 8.41 5.91
N VAL A 122 11.98 8.46 5.36
CA VAL A 122 10.77 8.71 6.15
C VAL A 122 10.44 7.52 7.07
N LEU A 123 10.64 6.29 6.60
CA LEU A 123 10.47 5.09 7.41
C LEU A 123 11.44 5.08 8.60
N ALA A 124 12.71 5.42 8.39
CA ALA A 124 13.69 5.51 9.46
C ALA A 124 13.34 6.62 10.47
N ALA A 125 12.88 7.79 9.99
CA ALA A 125 12.39 8.85 10.86
C ALA A 125 11.19 8.40 11.70
N TRP A 126 10.25 7.66 11.10
CA TRP A 126 9.10 7.09 11.80
C TRP A 126 9.52 6.06 12.85
N SER A 127 10.42 5.14 12.51
CA SER A 127 10.98 4.18 13.47
C SER A 127 11.68 4.88 14.65
N ALA A 128 12.41 5.97 14.38
CA ALA A 128 13.05 6.77 15.43
C ALA A 128 12.02 7.44 16.35
N VAL A 129 10.90 7.93 15.82
CA VAL A 129 9.78 8.44 16.63
C VAL A 129 9.22 7.34 17.51
N LEU A 130 8.83 6.19 16.92
CA LEU A 130 8.26 5.07 17.68
C LEU A 130 9.19 4.55 18.78
N SER A 131 10.52 4.56 18.55
CA SER A 131 11.50 4.12 19.55
C SER A 131 11.64 5.04 20.77
N ARG A 132 11.08 6.25 20.70
CA ARG A 132 11.14 7.28 21.75
C ARG A 132 9.81 7.48 22.48
N LEU A 133 8.75 6.81 22.02
CA LEU A 133 7.42 6.87 22.62
C LEU A 133 7.29 5.92 23.81
#